data_AF-A0A968D3P9-F1
#
_entry.id   AF-A0A968D3P9-F1
#
_cell.length_a   1.000
_cell.length_b   1.000
_cell.length_c   1.000
_cell.angle_alpha   90.00
_cell.angle_beta   90.00
_cell.angle_gamma   90.00
#
_symmetry.space_group_name_H-M   'P 1'
#
loop_
_entity.id
_entity.type
_entity.pdbx_description
1 polymer ?
#
loop_
_entity_poly.entity_id
_entity_poly.type
_entity_poly.pdbx_seq_one_letter_code
_entity_poly.pdbx_strand_id
1 'polypeptide(L)'
;ALSLAHELSHPFTLAFAFWGMAQLNQFRREVQATLERAEATIALSNEQGFPLWVEYGTPLRVWTLVMQGNTEEGLAQIRQIMTN
;
A
#
# COMPACT_ATOMS: atom_id res chain seq x y z
N ALA A 1 -22.89 -12.58 -12.15
CA ALA A 1 -22.89 -11.84 -10.87
C ALA A 1 -22.16 -12.59 -9.76
N LEU A 2 -22.58 -13.81 -9.40
CA LEU A 2 -21.97 -14.56 -8.28
C LEU A 2 -20.50 -14.99 -8.51
N SER A 3 -20.15 -15.45 -9.71
CA SER A 3 -18.77 -15.84 -10.05
C SER A 3 -17.81 -14.63 -9.99
N LEU A 4 -18.21 -13.50 -10.58
CA LEU A 4 -17.45 -12.25 -10.51
C LEU A 4 -17.28 -11.75 -9.08
N ALA A 5 -18.32 -11.90 -8.24
CA ALA A 5 -18.22 -11.54 -6.82
C ALA A 5 -17.19 -12.41 -6.07
N HIS A 6 -17.14 -13.72 -6.34
CA HIS A 6 -16.10 -14.61 -5.79
C HIS A 6 -14.71 -14.26 -6.32
N GLU A 7 -14.59 -14.06 -7.62
CA GLU A 7 -13.32 -13.68 -8.26
C GLU A 7 -12.78 -12.38 -7.70
N LEU A 8 -13.61 -11.35 -7.46
CA LEU A 8 -13.18 -10.09 -6.85
C LEU A 8 -12.94 -10.19 -5.35
N SER A 9 -13.65 -11.08 -4.65
CA SER A 9 -13.47 -11.26 -3.20
C SER A 9 -12.06 -11.70 -2.85
N HIS A 10 -11.42 -12.53 -3.69
CA HIS A 10 -10.08 -13.04 -3.41
C HIS A 10 -8.97 -11.96 -3.56
N PRO A 11 -8.83 -11.23 -4.68
CA PRO A 11 -7.91 -10.10 -4.82
C PRO A 11 -8.18 -8.98 -3.84
N PHE A 12 -9.45 -8.66 -3.55
CA PHE A 12 -9.78 -7.63 -2.56
C PHE A 12 -9.31 -8.03 -1.16
N THR A 13 -9.57 -9.27 -0.74
CA THR A 13 -9.11 -9.80 0.55
C THR A 13 -7.59 -9.90 0.60
N LEU A 14 -6.93 -10.23 -0.52
CA LEU A 14 -5.49 -10.28 -0.61
C LEU A 14 -4.85 -8.88 -0.47
N ALA A 15 -5.43 -7.85 -1.10
CA ALA A 15 -5.01 -6.46 -0.93
C ALA A 15 -5.14 -6.02 0.54
N PHE A 16 -6.26 -6.35 1.20
CA PHE A 16 -6.45 -6.12 2.63
C PHE A 16 -5.38 -6.81 3.48
N ALA A 17 -5.08 -8.07 3.20
CA ALA A 17 -4.07 -8.84 3.95
C ALA A 17 -2.65 -8.27 3.77
N PHE A 18 -2.28 -7.87 2.55
CA PHE A 18 -0.99 -7.19 2.31
C PHE A 18 -0.89 -5.88 3.07
N TRP A 19 -1.94 -5.05 3.04
CA TRP A 19 -1.98 -3.81 3.80
C TRP A 19 -1.87 -4.04 5.30
N GLY A 20 -2.61 -5.01 5.85
CA GLY A 20 -2.55 -5.37 7.27
C GLY A 20 -1.15 -5.81 7.71
N MET A 21 -0.47 -6.62 6.89
CA MET A 21 0.93 -7.00 7.13
C MET A 21 1.87 -5.80 7.04
N ALA A 22 1.68 -4.90 6.08
CA ALA A 22 2.49 -3.70 5.93
C ALA A 22 2.42 -2.81 7.19
N GLN A 23 1.23 -2.62 7.76
CA GLN A 23 1.05 -1.90 9.04
C GLN A 23 1.75 -2.59 10.20
N LEU A 24 1.59 -3.91 10.34
CA LEU A 24 2.26 -4.65 11.42
C LEU A 24 3.79 -4.52 11.33
N ASN A 25 4.34 -4.66 10.13
CA ASN A 25 5.77 -4.49 9.85
C ASN A 25 6.22 -3.06 10.15
N GLN A 26 5.40 -2.05 9.82
CA GLN A 26 5.69 -0.64 10.11
C GLN A 26 5.81 -0.41 11.62
N PHE A 27 4.85 -0.91 12.41
CA PHE A 27 4.91 -0.81 13.87
C PHE A 27 6.13 -1.49 14.48
N ARG A 28 6.62 -2.56 13.83
CA ARG A 28 7.86 -3.27 14.19
C ARG A 28 9.13 -2.62 13.63
N ARG A 29 9.01 -1.54 12.86
CA ARG A 29 10.09 -0.85 12.14
C ARG A 29 10.84 -1.74 11.14
N GLU A 30 10.17 -2.73 10.58
CA GLU A 30 10.71 -3.64 9.57
C GLU A 30 10.60 -2.98 8.18
N VAL A 31 11.41 -1.94 7.95
CA VAL A 31 11.29 -1.00 6.82
C VAL A 31 11.16 -1.70 5.47
N GLN A 32 12.03 -2.67 5.16
CA GLN A 32 12.00 -3.37 3.89
C GLN A 32 10.73 -4.22 3.72
N ALA A 33 10.31 -4.90 4.79
CA ALA A 33 9.10 -5.72 4.77
C ALA A 33 7.83 -4.85 4.71
N THR A 34 7.84 -3.63 5.24
CA THR A 34 6.77 -2.65 5.03
C THR A 34 6.70 -2.23 3.56
N LEU A 35 7.84 -1.96 2.92
CA LEU A 35 7.91 -1.50 1.53
C LEU A 35 7.34 -2.54 0.58
N GLU A 36 7.82 -3.79 0.69
CA GLU A 36 7.36 -4.90 -0.16
C GLU A 36 5.85 -5.13 -0.06
N ARG A 37 5.29 -5.03 1.15
CA ARG A 37 3.86 -5.24 1.38
C ARG A 37 3.01 -4.03 0.95
N ALA A 38 3.51 -2.81 1.13
CA ALA A 38 2.87 -1.61 0.64
C ALA A 38 2.82 -1.59 -0.90
N GLU A 39 3.93 -1.93 -1.57
CA GLU A 39 3.99 -2.01 -3.03
C GLU A 39 3.10 -3.12 -3.58
N ALA A 40 3.06 -4.29 -2.93
CA ALA A 40 2.13 -5.36 -3.31
C ALA A 40 0.66 -4.93 -3.18
N THR A 41 0.32 -4.17 -2.13
CA THR A 41 -1.02 -3.60 -1.95
C THR A 41 -1.35 -2.64 -3.10
N ILE A 42 -0.47 -1.68 -3.39
CA ILE A 42 -0.68 -0.67 -4.43
C ILE A 42 -0.79 -1.31 -5.82
N ALA A 43 0.12 -2.25 -6.15
CA ALA A 43 0.16 -2.90 -7.45
C ALA A 43 -1.13 -3.69 -7.73
N LEU A 44 -1.53 -4.57 -6.79
CA LEU A 44 -2.75 -5.35 -6.93
C LEU A 44 -3.99 -4.45 -7.01
N SER A 45 -4.01 -3.37 -6.23
CA SER A 45 -5.14 -2.45 -6.20
C SER A 45 -5.27 -1.62 -7.47
N ASN A 46 -4.16 -1.24 -8.10
CA ASN A 46 -4.17 -0.59 -9.42
C ASN A 46 -4.64 -1.55 -10.51
N GLU A 47 -4.19 -2.81 -10.48
CA GLU A 47 -4.58 -3.84 -11.46
C GLU A 47 -6.09 -4.15 -11.39
N GLN A 48 -6.64 -4.23 -10.18
CA GLN A 48 -8.02 -4.65 -9.95
C GLN A 48 -9.01 -3.48 -9.80
N GLY A 49 -8.54 -2.24 -9.81
CA GLY A 49 -9.38 -1.04 -9.68
C GLY A 49 -9.92 -0.81 -8.26
N PHE A 50 -9.09 -1.00 -7.24
CA PHE A 50 -9.42 -0.79 -5.83
C PHE A 50 -8.78 0.51 -5.28
N PRO A 51 -9.31 1.70 -5.59
CA PRO A 51 -8.65 2.98 -5.25
C PRO A 51 -8.41 3.15 -3.75
N LEU A 52 -9.33 2.67 -2.91
CA LEU A 52 -9.20 2.72 -1.45
C LEU A 52 -7.90 2.06 -0.94
N TRP A 53 -7.51 0.92 -1.52
CA TRP A 53 -6.31 0.20 -1.09
C TRP A 53 -5.03 0.84 -1.63
N VAL A 54 -5.10 1.58 -2.75
CA VAL A 54 -4.00 2.44 -3.20
C VAL A 54 -3.77 3.59 -2.21
N GLU A 55 -4.84 4.26 -1.79
CA GLU A 55 -4.79 5.34 -0.79
C GLU A 55 -4.21 4.86 0.54
N TYR A 56 -4.52 3.64 0.97
CA TYR A 56 -3.98 3.09 2.21
C TYR A 56 -2.55 2.54 2.11
N GLY A 57 -2.15 1.99 0.95
CA GLY A 57 -0.79 1.51 0.75
C GLY A 57 0.23 2.65 0.59
N THR A 58 -0.17 3.77 0.00
CA THR A 58 0.74 4.87 -0.38
C THR A 58 1.45 5.51 0.83
N PRO A 59 0.77 5.86 1.94
CA PRO A 59 1.42 6.42 3.13
C PRO A 59 2.46 5.48 3.76
N LEU A 60 2.23 4.16 3.69
CA LEU A 60 3.19 3.16 4.20
C LEU A 60 4.45 3.12 3.35
N ARG A 61 4.33 3.20 2.01
CA ARG A 61 5.47 3.31 1.09
C ARG A 61 6.24 4.62 1.27
N VAL A 62 5.53 5.73 1.46
CA VAL A 62 6.16 7.02 1.77
C VAL A 62 6.97 6.95 3.06
N TRP A 63 6.39 6.35 4.11
CA TRP A 63 7.08 6.17 5.38
C TRP A 63 8.40 5.39 5.21
N THR A 64 8.42 4.33 4.38
CA THR A 64 9.67 3.58 4.15
C THR A 64 10.73 4.40 3.45
N LEU A 65 10.36 5.24 2.49
CA LEU A 65 11.31 6.13 1.79
C LEU A 65 11.95 7.13 2.76
N VAL A 66 11.16 7.72 3.65
CA VAL A 66 11.68 8.60 4.71
C VAL A 66 12.63 7.82 5.65
N MET A 67 12.26 6.61 6.06
CA MET A 67 13.09 5.78 6.95
C MET A 67 14.40 5.29 6.32
N GLN A 68 14.45 5.14 4.99
CA GLN A 68 15.66 4.77 4.25
C GLN A 68 16.61 5.96 4.02
N GLY A 69 16.25 7.16 4.47
CA GLY A 69 17.03 8.39 4.24
C GLY A 69 16.71 9.07 2.91
N ASN A 70 15.75 8.57 2.14
CA ASN A 70 15.25 9.19 0.90
C ASN A 70 14.20 10.28 1.22
N THR A 71 14.56 11.20 2.11
CA THR A 71 13.66 12.22 2.66
C THR A 71 13.08 13.13 1.58
N GLU A 72 13.83 13.47 0.53
CA GLU A 72 13.32 14.29 -0.58
C GLU A 72 12.23 13.58 -1.39
N GLU A 73 12.41 12.29 -1.68
CA GLU A 73 11.41 11.47 -2.38
C GLU A 73 10.15 11.27 -1.52
N GLY A 74 10.33 11.02 -0.22
CA GLY A 74 9.23 10.94 0.74
C GLY A 74 8.44 12.25 0.83
N LEU A 75 9.11 13.40 0.91
CA LEU A 75 8.47 14.72 0.94
C LEU A 75 7.75 15.06 -0.38
N ALA A 76 8.29 14.63 -1.53
CA ALA A 76 7.64 14.83 -2.83
C ALA A 76 6.31 14.04 -2.91
N GLN A 77 6.29 12.79 -2.45
CA GLN A 77 5.07 11.98 -2.45
C GLN A 77 4.04 12.47 -1.43
N ILE A 78 4.44 12.93 -0.24
CA ILE A 78 3.50 13.56 0.72
C ILE A 78 2.79 14.76 0.09
N ARG A 79 3.51 15.61 -0.65
CA ARG A 79 2.92 16.76 -1.34
C ARG A 79 1.93 16.34 -2.42
N GLN A 80 2.21 15.28 -3.18
CA GLN A 80 1.27 14.76 -4.18
C GLN A 80 -0.03 14.26 -3.54
N ILE A 81 0.05 13.58 -2.40
CA ILE A 81 -1.13 13.07 -1.68
C ILE A 81 -2.00 14.23 -1.15
N MET A 82 -1.40 15.30 -0.65
CA MET A 82 -2.14 16.45 -0.07
C MET A 82 -2.76 17.39 -1.11
N THR A 83 -2.41 17.25 -2.40
CA THR A 83 -2.88 18.16 -3.46
C THR A 83 -4.04 17.56 -4.26
N ASN A 84 -4.38 16.28 -4.04
CA ASN A 84 -5.61 15.62 -4.51
C ASN A 84 -6.68 15.64 -3.42
#